data_AF-A0A6N7ITK4-F1
#
_entry.id   AF-A0A6N7ITK4-F1
#
_cell.length_a   1.000
_cell.length_b   1.000
_cell.length_c   1.000
_cell.angle_alpha   90.00
_cell.angle_beta   90.00
_cell.angle_gamma   90.00
#
_symmetry.space_group_name_H-M   'P 1'
#
loop_
_entity.id
_entity.type
_entity.pdbx_description
1 polymer ?
#
loop_
_entity_poly.entity_id
_entity_poly.type
_entity_poly.pdbx_seq_one_letter_code
_entity_poly.pdbx_strand_id
1 'polypeptide(L)'
;MIERFFAYTLDSEGETVVAGLPVEYNRQQVTVHFPGGGIQTIQRVPVQASYKRYKHNQRFVHWFSCPSCGRRTWSLLLVPGVGFYCRHCLGLGDYRDLWNANNNHRKPAKPSTWFKQLAKRGKKVLNDG
;
A
#
# COMPACT_ATOMS: atom_id res chain seq x y z
N MET A 1 2.81 14.23 5.58
CA MET A 1 1.61 13.40 5.82
C MET A 1 1.67 12.10 5.03
N ILE A 2 1.98 10.93 5.61
CA ILE A 2 1.93 9.65 4.87
C ILE A 2 0.48 9.26 4.56
N GLU A 3 0.16 8.98 3.31
CA GLU A 3 -1.12 8.38 2.91
C GLU A 3 -0.94 7.07 2.14
N ARG A 4 -2.05 6.38 1.95
CA ARG A 4 -2.06 4.93 1.68
C ARG A 4 -2.54 4.65 0.29
N PHE A 5 -2.01 3.58 -0.27
CA PHE A 5 -2.38 3.18 -1.60
C PHE A 5 -2.57 1.66 -1.69
N PHE A 6 -3.71 1.23 -2.24
CA PHE A 6 -4.16 -0.16 -2.15
C PHE A 6 -4.56 -0.74 -3.49
N ALA A 7 -4.23 -2.02 -3.68
CA ALA A 7 -4.51 -2.70 -4.93
C ALA A 7 -6.00 -3.01 -5.14
N TYR A 8 -6.75 -3.23 -4.05
CA TYR A 8 -8.17 -3.64 -4.11
C TYR A 8 -9.17 -2.48 -4.17
N THR A 9 -8.73 -1.24 -3.95
CA THR A 9 -9.62 -0.07 -4.02
C THR A 9 -9.70 0.50 -5.43
N LEU A 10 -9.05 -0.14 -6.41
CA LEU A 10 -8.72 0.47 -7.69
C LEU A 10 -8.96 -0.50 -8.85
N ASP A 11 -10.04 -1.27 -8.80
CA ASP A 11 -10.43 -2.17 -9.90
C ASP A 11 -11.03 -1.43 -11.11
N SER A 12 -11.19 -0.10 -10.97
CA SER A 12 -11.60 0.83 -12.03
C SER A 12 -10.43 1.73 -12.46
N GLU A 13 -10.60 2.39 -13.60
CA GLU A 13 -9.74 3.50 -14.02
C GLU A 13 -10.21 4.80 -13.38
N GLY A 14 -9.30 5.70 -13.09
CA GLY A 14 -9.66 7.02 -12.58
C GLY A 14 -8.48 7.79 -12.00
N GLU A 15 -8.84 8.93 -11.42
CA GLU A 15 -7.92 9.86 -10.78
C GLU A 15 -8.35 10.07 -9.33
N THR A 16 -7.38 10.27 -8.45
CA THR A 16 -7.64 10.61 -7.05
C THR A 16 -6.49 11.42 -6.48
N VAL A 17 -6.67 11.97 -5.28
CA VAL A 17 -5.62 12.68 -4.55
C VAL A 17 -5.28 11.91 -3.30
N VAL A 18 -4.01 11.56 -3.13
CA VAL A 18 -3.49 10.82 -1.96
C VAL A 18 -2.35 11.61 -1.35
N ALA A 19 -2.44 11.95 -0.06
CA ALA A 19 -1.49 12.85 0.61
C ALA A 19 -1.30 14.21 -0.11
N GLY A 20 -2.33 14.71 -0.81
CA GLY A 20 -2.21 15.94 -1.60
C GLY A 20 -1.47 15.77 -2.94
N LEU A 21 -1.13 14.55 -3.35
CA LEU A 21 -0.54 14.25 -4.64
C LEU A 21 -1.59 13.72 -5.62
N PRO A 22 -1.62 14.21 -6.87
CA PRO A 22 -2.42 13.60 -7.94
C PRO A 22 -1.94 12.18 -8.19
N VAL A 23 -2.89 11.25 -8.19
CA VAL A 23 -2.67 9.84 -8.45
C VAL A 23 -3.62 9.36 -9.53
N GLU A 24 -3.04 8.98 -10.66
CA GLU A 24 -3.75 8.33 -11.76
C GLU A 24 -3.62 6.82 -11.61
N TYR A 25 -4.68 6.08 -11.90
CA TYR A 25 -4.65 4.63 -11.82
C TYR A 25 -5.51 3.99 -12.89
N ASN A 26 -5.01 2.89 -13.43
CA ASN A 26 -5.76 2.01 -14.33
C ASN A 26 -5.53 0.54 -13.93
N ARG A 27 -6.05 -0.40 -14.72
CA ARG A 27 -5.93 -1.84 -14.41
C ARG A 27 -4.49 -2.37 -14.40
N GLN A 28 -3.57 -1.72 -15.08
CA GLN A 28 -2.18 -2.18 -15.27
C GLN A 28 -1.18 -1.46 -14.38
N GLN A 29 -1.41 -0.19 -14.07
CA GLN A 29 -0.43 0.63 -13.36
C GLN A 29 -1.07 1.74 -12.53
N VAL A 30 -0.22 2.39 -11.74
CA VAL A 30 -0.55 3.54 -10.92
C VAL A 30 0.56 4.55 -11.08
N THR A 31 0.18 5.79 -11.40
CA THR A 31 1.10 6.88 -11.62
C THR A 31 0.85 7.97 -10.58
N VAL A 32 1.92 8.47 -9.97
CA VAL A 32 1.85 9.60 -9.03
C VAL A 32 2.72 10.73 -9.50
N HIS A 33 2.16 11.93 -9.39
CA HIS A 33 2.78 13.17 -9.80
C HIS A 33 3.26 13.92 -8.56
N PHE A 34 4.56 14.17 -8.49
CA PHE A 34 5.18 14.91 -7.38
C PHE A 34 5.26 16.40 -7.71
N PRO A 35 5.17 17.27 -6.69
CA PRO A 35 5.43 18.69 -6.85
C PRO A 35 6.88 18.88 -7.33
N GLY A 36 7.09 19.57 -8.45
CA GLY A 36 8.40 19.69 -9.09
C GLY A 36 8.59 18.82 -10.34
N GLY A 37 7.54 18.17 -10.84
CA GLY A 37 7.55 17.49 -12.14
C GLY A 37 8.03 16.03 -12.12
N GLY A 38 8.33 15.48 -10.93
CA GLY A 38 8.66 14.06 -10.79
C GLY A 38 7.43 13.18 -11.05
N ILE A 39 7.60 12.09 -11.78
CA ILE A 39 6.56 11.09 -12.03
C ILE A 39 7.07 9.72 -11.58
N GLN A 40 6.28 9.01 -10.78
CA GLN A 40 6.56 7.61 -10.42
C GLN A 40 5.40 6.72 -10.86
N THR A 41 5.71 5.72 -11.69
CA THR A 41 4.75 4.71 -12.15
C THR A 41 5.06 3.36 -11.52
N ILE A 42 4.02 2.72 -10.98
CA ILE A 42 4.08 1.41 -10.33
C ILE A 42 3.24 0.44 -11.12
N GLN A 43 3.86 -0.68 -11.48
CA GLN A 43 3.18 -1.77 -12.19
C GLN A 43 2.34 -2.63 -11.23
N ARG A 44 1.14 -2.97 -11.69
CA ARG A 44 0.28 -3.98 -11.07
C ARG A 44 0.64 -5.34 -11.63
N VAL A 45 0.65 -6.32 -10.76
CA VAL A 45 0.91 -7.72 -11.09
C VAL A 45 -0.34 -8.50 -10.74
N PRO A 46 -1.02 -9.14 -11.71
CA PRO A 46 -2.19 -9.95 -11.42
C PRO A 46 -1.79 -11.12 -10.51
N VAL A 47 -2.62 -11.40 -9.51
CA VAL A 47 -2.41 -12.55 -8.64
C VAL A 47 -2.75 -13.82 -9.41
N GLN A 48 -1.75 -14.66 -9.70
CA GLN A 48 -2.00 -15.93 -10.38
C GLN A 48 -2.92 -16.84 -9.54
N ALA A 49 -3.90 -17.46 -10.19
CA ALA A 49 -4.90 -18.34 -9.57
C ALA A 49 -4.31 -19.54 -8.78
N SER A 50 -3.04 -19.88 -9.02
CA SER A 50 -2.30 -20.92 -8.32
C SER A 50 -1.97 -20.59 -6.86
N TYR A 51 -2.13 -19.34 -6.41
CA TYR A 51 -2.08 -18.95 -5.00
C TYR A 51 -3.35 -19.40 -4.23
N LYS A 52 -3.64 -20.71 -4.27
CA LYS A 52 -4.80 -21.37 -3.67
C LYS A 52 -4.91 -21.17 -2.15
N ARG A 53 -3.84 -20.75 -1.47
CA ARG A 53 -3.81 -20.45 -0.02
C ARG A 53 -4.64 -19.21 0.37
N TYR A 54 -5.03 -18.38 -0.59
CA TYR A 54 -5.80 -17.15 -0.37
C TYR A 54 -7.23 -17.20 -0.94
N LYS A 55 -7.84 -18.39 -1.07
CA LYS A 55 -9.25 -18.59 -1.49
C LYS A 55 -10.27 -17.72 -0.71
N HIS A 56 -9.93 -17.25 0.49
CA HIS A 56 -10.79 -16.39 1.34
C HIS A 56 -10.60 -14.88 1.10
N ASN A 57 -9.66 -14.48 0.26
CA ASN A 57 -9.25 -13.09 0.04
C ASN A 57 -9.37 -12.71 -1.45
N GLN A 58 -10.49 -13.07 -2.09
CA GLN A 58 -10.86 -12.58 -3.44
C GLN A 58 -10.84 -11.04 -3.55
N ARG A 59 -10.75 -10.33 -2.43
CA ARG A 59 -10.61 -8.87 -2.38
C ARG A 59 -9.29 -8.37 -2.97
N PHE A 60 -8.21 -9.16 -3.05
CA PHE A 60 -6.92 -8.68 -3.56
C PHE A 60 -6.57 -9.35 -4.89
N VAL A 61 -7.14 -8.82 -5.98
CA VAL A 61 -6.91 -9.33 -7.34
C VAL A 61 -5.56 -8.93 -7.94
N HIS A 62 -4.93 -7.88 -7.40
CA HIS A 62 -3.65 -7.34 -7.88
C HIS A 62 -2.61 -7.20 -6.75
N TRP A 63 -1.34 -7.37 -7.11
CA TRP A 63 -0.16 -6.99 -6.31
C TRP A 63 0.51 -5.77 -6.96
N PHE A 64 1.32 -5.04 -6.20
CA PHE A 64 2.24 -4.03 -6.70
C PHE A 64 3.69 -4.52 -6.56
N SER A 65 4.55 -4.13 -7.49
CA SER A 65 5.99 -4.21 -7.29
C SER A 65 6.47 -2.99 -6.49
N CYS A 66 7.13 -3.19 -5.36
CA CYS A 66 7.70 -2.08 -4.61
C CYS A 66 8.86 -1.45 -5.42
N PRO A 67 8.82 -0.14 -5.73
CA PRO A 67 9.84 0.48 -6.56
C PRO A 67 11.23 0.51 -5.88
N SER A 68 11.27 0.48 -4.54
CA SER A 68 12.53 0.51 -3.78
C SER A 68 13.20 -0.87 -3.66
N CYS A 69 12.45 -1.97 -3.53
CA CYS A 69 13.04 -3.29 -3.24
C CYS A 69 12.55 -4.44 -4.16
N GLY A 70 11.70 -4.16 -5.15
CA GLY A 70 11.14 -5.14 -6.07
C GLY A 70 10.17 -6.16 -5.45
N ARG A 71 10.00 -6.17 -4.12
CA ARG A 71 9.08 -7.10 -3.44
C ARG A 71 7.66 -6.85 -3.89
N ARG A 72 6.94 -7.94 -4.16
CA ARG A 72 5.51 -7.87 -4.48
C ARG A 72 4.69 -7.72 -3.20
N THR A 73 3.75 -6.79 -3.19
CA THR A 73 2.94 -6.44 -2.02
C THR A 73 1.53 -6.01 -2.43
N TRP A 74 0.56 -6.25 -1.57
CA TRP A 74 -0.84 -5.83 -1.78
C TRP A 74 -1.10 -4.37 -1.35
N SER A 75 -0.09 -3.70 -0.80
CA SER A 75 -0.14 -2.28 -0.50
C SER A 75 1.22 -1.60 -0.50
N LEU A 76 1.17 -0.30 -0.80
CA LEU A 76 2.28 0.63 -0.71
C LEU A 76 1.85 1.84 0.14
N LEU A 77 2.82 2.43 0.83
CA LEU A 77 2.66 3.67 1.59
C LEU A 77 3.34 4.78 0.80
N LEU A 78 2.62 5.88 0.58
CA LEU A 78 3.14 7.06 -0.07
C LEU A 78 3.81 7.95 0.98
N VAL A 79 5.12 8.10 0.86
CA VAL A 79 5.92 9.03 1.66
C VAL A 79 6.05 10.34 0.88
N PRO A 80 5.48 11.45 1.37
CA PRO A 80 5.51 12.73 0.65
C PRO A 80 6.93 13.18 0.36
N GLY A 81 7.16 13.69 -0.85
CA GLY A 81 8.47 14.15 -1.30
C GLY A 81 9.48 13.05 -1.62
N VAL A 82 9.13 11.77 -1.39
CA VAL A 82 10.05 10.65 -1.60
C VAL A 82 9.46 9.60 -2.55
N GLY A 83 8.25 9.12 -2.26
CA GLY A 83 7.52 8.18 -3.10
C GLY A 83 6.99 6.95 -2.38
N PHE A 84 6.74 5.87 -3.11
CA PHE A 84 6.10 4.68 -2.55
C PHE A 84 7.05 3.66 -1.96
N TYR A 85 6.72 3.20 -0.76
CA TYR A 85 7.46 2.16 -0.05
C TYR A 85 6.55 1.04 0.42
N CYS A 86 7.07 -0.19 0.37
CA CYS A 86 6.39 -1.32 1.00
C CYS A 86 6.64 -1.31 2.51
N ARG A 87 5.83 -2.08 3.25
CA ARG A 87 5.98 -2.22 4.71
C ARG A 87 7.39 -2.64 5.14
N HIS A 88 8.04 -3.51 4.36
CA HIS A 88 9.36 -4.02 4.66
C HIS A 88 10.45 -2.95 4.54
N CYS A 89 10.40 -2.12 3.49
CA CYS A 89 11.30 -0.98 3.34
C CYS A 89 11.19 0.01 4.51
N LEU A 90 10.01 0.13 5.11
CA LEU A 90 9.75 1.02 6.23
C LEU A 90 9.95 0.34 7.60
N GLY A 91 10.48 -0.89 7.66
CA GLY A 91 10.64 -1.62 8.91
C GLY A 91 9.33 -1.91 9.65
N LEU A 92 8.19 -1.80 8.94
CA LEU A 92 6.87 -2.11 9.45
C LEU A 92 6.75 -3.63 9.33
N GLY A 93 6.94 -4.34 10.45
CA GLY A 93 6.84 -5.80 10.54
C GLY A 93 5.52 -6.36 9.97
N ASP A 94 5.31 -7.67 10.11
CA ASP A 94 4.09 -8.25 9.54
C ASP A 94 2.84 -7.67 10.20
N TYR A 95 1.73 -7.69 9.47
CA TYR A 95 0.46 -7.15 9.99
C TYR A 95 0.11 -7.78 11.35
N ARG A 96 0.45 -9.05 11.55
CA ARG A 96 0.27 -9.74 12.82
C ARG A 96 1.11 -9.13 13.95
N ASP A 97 2.33 -8.70 13.67
CA ASP A 97 3.22 -8.09 14.65
C ASP A 97 2.75 -6.68 14.98
N LEU A 98 2.36 -5.90 13.95
CA LEU A 98 1.74 -4.59 14.14
C LEU A 98 0.42 -4.67 14.92
N TRP A 99 -0.31 -5.76 14.74
CA TRP A 99 -1.56 -6.04 15.44
C TRP A 99 -1.32 -6.25 16.93
N ASN A 100 -0.39 -7.16 17.25
CA ASN A 100 -0.02 -7.50 18.61
C ASN A 100 0.61 -6.29 19.32
N ALA A 101 1.48 -5.53 18.64
CA ALA A 101 2.14 -4.35 19.18
C ALA A 101 1.19 -3.21 19.57
N ASN A 102 -0.05 -3.21 19.07
CA ASN A 102 -1.06 -2.20 19.39
C ASN A 102 -2.11 -2.70 20.42
N ASN A 103 -1.85 -3.82 21.12
CA ASN A 103 -2.76 -4.42 22.12
C ASN A 103 -4.19 -4.67 21.60
N ASN A 104 -4.36 -4.92 20.30
CA ASN A 104 -5.68 -5.18 19.78
C ASN A 104 -6.02 -6.67 19.90
N HIS A 105 -7.16 -7.01 20.52
CA HIS A 105 -7.56 -8.40 20.74
C HIS A 105 -8.45 -8.97 19.62
N ARG A 106 -9.05 -8.13 18.75
CA ARG A 106 -9.99 -8.56 17.71
C ARG A 106 -9.57 -8.18 16.30
N LYS A 107 -9.15 -9.17 15.51
CA LYS A 107 -8.77 -8.98 14.10
C LYS A 107 -9.79 -8.11 13.35
N PRO A 108 -9.36 -7.05 12.63
CA PRO A 108 -10.27 -6.20 11.89
C PRO A 108 -10.98 -6.99 10.80
N ALA A 109 -12.30 -6.88 10.76
CA ALA A 109 -13.13 -7.50 9.72
C ALA A 109 -12.93 -6.86 8.33
N LYS A 110 -12.48 -5.59 8.27
CA LYS A 110 -12.31 -4.84 7.03
C LYS A 110 -10.83 -4.60 6.72
N PRO A 111 -10.36 -4.93 5.49
CA PRO A 111 -9.01 -4.61 5.03
C PRO A 111 -8.60 -3.16 5.27
N SER A 112 -9.50 -2.21 5.00
CA SER A 112 -9.28 -0.77 5.22
C SER A 112 -8.78 -0.43 6.63
N THR A 113 -9.18 -1.20 7.64
CA THR A 113 -8.76 -0.98 9.04
C THR A 113 -7.33 -1.47 9.29
N TRP A 114 -6.94 -2.60 8.70
CA TRP A 114 -5.55 -3.08 8.75
C TRP A 114 -4.58 -2.03 8.21
N PHE A 115 -4.93 -1.44 7.08
CA PHE A 115 -4.12 -0.39 6.49
C PHE A 115 -4.12 0.91 7.28
N LYS A 116 -5.23 1.22 7.97
CA LYS A 116 -5.29 2.35 8.89
C LYS A 116 -4.17 2.31 9.91
N GLN A 117 -4.00 1.15 10.51
CA GLN A 117 -2.94 0.92 11.47
C GLN A 117 -1.56 0.93 10.83
N LEU A 118 -1.38 0.29 9.67
CA LEU A 118 -0.10 0.28 8.96
C LEU A 118 0.41 1.70 8.68
N ALA A 119 -0.44 2.59 8.16
CA ALA A 119 -0.01 3.96 7.87
C ALA A 119 0.23 4.79 9.14
N LYS A 120 -0.55 4.56 10.21
CA LYS A 120 -0.30 5.20 11.49
C LYS A 120 1.10 4.82 12.00
N ARG A 121 1.48 3.54 11.89
CA ARG A 121 2.83 3.10 12.25
C ARG A 121 3.90 3.64 11.31
N GLY A 122 3.64 3.65 10.00
CA GLY A 122 4.53 4.30 9.02
C GLY A 122 4.83 5.74 9.39
N LYS A 123 3.79 6.52 9.76
CA LYS A 123 3.96 7.91 10.22
C LYS A 123 4.86 7.99 11.45
N LYS A 124 4.66 7.09 12.40
CA LYS A 124 5.49 7.03 13.61
C LYS A 124 6.95 6.71 13.27
N VAL A 125 7.22 5.70 12.45
CA VAL A 125 8.60 5.32 12.07
C VAL A 125 9.33 6.47 11.35
N LEU A 126 8.66 7.20 10.45
CA LEU A 126 9.28 8.33 9.76
C LEU A 126 9.43 9.59 10.61
N ASN A 127 8.71 9.70 11.73
CA ASN A 127 8.87 10.82 12.65
C ASN A 127 9.90 10.53 13.74
N ASP A 128 10.10 9.26 14.08
CA ASP A 128 11.01 8.81 15.15
C ASP A 128 12.45 8.56 14.64
N GLY A 129 12.68 8.57 13.32
CA GLY A 129 13.99 8.34 12.69
C GLY A 129 14.37 9.48 11.75
#